data_AF-A0A818FE73-F1
#
_entry.id   AF-A0A818FE73-F1
#
_cell.length_a   1.000
_cell.length_b   1.000
_cell.length_c   1.000
_cell.angle_alpha   90.00
_cell.angle_beta   90.00
_cell.angle_gamma   90.00
#
_symmetry.space_group_name_H-M   'P 1'
#
loop_
_entity.id
_entity.type
_entity.pdbx_description
1 polymer ?
#
loop_
_entity_poly.entity_id
_entity_poly.type
_entity_poly.pdbx_seq_one_letter_code
_entity_poly.pdbx_strand_id
1 'polypeptide(L)' 'CIYPTYDYTHCLNDSIENITHSLCTKEFQSRRSSYYWLCNSLDLYCPVQWEYGRLNLQYTVVSKR' A
#
# COMPACT_ATOMS: atom_id res chain seq x y z
N CYS A 1 19.10 15.63 6.10
CA CYS A 1 18.38 14.85 5.06
C CYS A 1 17.07 14.35 5.66
N ILE A 2 15.94 14.52 4.96
CA ILE A 2 14.61 14.10 5.43
C ILE A 2 14.11 13.02 4.46
N TYR A 3 13.51 11.95 5.00
CA TYR A 3 12.96 10.84 4.22
C TYR A 3 11.47 10.67 4.51
N PRO A 4 10.64 10.40 3.49
CA PRO A 4 9.23 10.16 3.68
C PRO A 4 8.98 8.75 4.26
N THR A 5 7.80 8.57 4.86
CA THR A 5 7.34 7.27 5.38
C THR A 5 6.66 6.46 4.28
N TYR A 6 6.57 5.14 4.50
CA TYR A 6 5.95 4.21 3.56
C TYR A 6 4.52 4.61 3.18
N ASP A 7 3.69 4.97 4.16
CA ASP A 7 2.28 5.33 3.93
C ASP A 7 2.11 6.59 3.08
N TYR A 8 3.11 7.48 3.07
CA TYR A 8 3.11 8.68 2.24
C TYR A 8 3.57 8.38 0.81
N THR A 9 4.66 7.60 0.66
CA THR A 9 5.21 7.29 -0.67
C THR A 9 4.39 6.31 -1.46
N HIS A 10 3.74 5.34 -0.81
CA HIS A 10 3.06 4.23 -1.48
C HIS A 10 1.94 4.75 -2.40
N CYS A 11 1.07 5.62 -1.88
CA CYS A 11 -0.04 6.20 -2.64
C CYS A 11 0.43 7.09 -3.78
N LEU A 12 1.46 7.89 -3.52
CA LEU A 12 2.02 8.81 -4.50
C LEU A 12 2.69 8.06 -5.65
N ASN A 13 3.48 7.03 -5.34
CA ASN A 13 4.18 6.27 -6.36
C ASN A 13 3.20 5.51 -7.26
N ASP A 14 2.19 4.85 -6.66
CA ASP A 14 1.16 4.15 -7.42
C ASP A 14 0.37 5.09 -8.34
N SER A 15 0.11 6.32 -7.87
CA SER A 15 -0.57 7.35 -8.66
C SER A 15 0.30 7.86 -9.82
N ILE A 16 1.58 8.18 -9.55
CA ILE A 16 2.55 8.66 -10.55
C ILE A 16 2.81 7.60 -11.64
N GLU A 17 2.88 6.33 -11.25
CA GLU A 17 3.08 5.21 -12.17
C GLU A 17 1.79 4.78 -12.89
N ASN A 18 0.65 5.41 -12.59
CA ASN A 18 -0.68 5.08 -13.13
C ASN A 18 -1.07 3.61 -12.91
N ILE A 19 -0.81 3.08 -11.72
CA ILE A 19 -1.15 1.70 -11.37
C ILE A 19 -2.66 1.54 -11.31
N THR A 20 -3.23 0.60 -12.03
CA THR A 20 -4.70 0.39 -11.99
C THR A 20 -5.16 -0.35 -10.73
N HIS A 21 -4.41 -1.38 -10.32
CA HIS A 21 -4.73 -2.25 -9.18
C HIS A 21 -3.50 -2.45 -8.30
N SER A 22 -3.50 -1.82 -7.13
CA SER A 22 -2.44 -1.97 -6.12
C SER A 22 -2.76 -3.16 -5.22
N LEU A 23 -2.00 -4.25 -5.36
CA LEU A 23 -2.24 -5.52 -4.66
C LEU A 23 -1.35 -5.65 -3.42
N CYS A 24 -1.96 -5.64 -2.23
CA CYS A 24 -1.25 -5.71 -0.94
C CYS A 24 -1.72 -6.88 -0.06
N THR A 25 -1.00 -7.17 1.02
CA THR A 25 -1.45 -8.16 2.02
C THR A 25 -2.52 -7.57 2.94
N LYS A 26 -3.37 -8.43 3.54
CA LYS A 26 -4.40 -8.04 4.52
C LYS A 26 -3.88 -7.26 5.73
N GLU A 27 -2.59 -7.31 6.02
CA GLU A 27 -1.93 -6.54 7.08
C GLU A 27 -2.09 -5.02 6.89
N PHE A 28 -2.30 -4.57 5.64
CA PHE A 28 -2.40 -3.15 5.28
C PHE A 28 -3.83 -2.63 5.14
N GLN A 29 -4.84 -3.45 5.43
CA GLN A 29 -6.25 -3.09 5.23
C GLN A 29 -6.68 -1.83 6.00
N SER A 30 -6.15 -1.62 7.22
CA SER A 30 -6.44 -0.43 8.02
C SER A 30 -5.86 0.85 7.43
N ARG A 31 -4.83 0.76 6.58
CA ARG A 31 -4.14 1.90 5.97
C ARG A 31 -4.80 2.40 4.70
N ARG A 32 -5.75 1.63 4.17
CA ARG A 32 -6.50 1.99 2.96
C ARG A 32 -7.26 3.31 3.09
N SER A 33 -7.78 3.63 4.27
CA SER A 33 -8.45 4.91 4.51
C SER A 33 -7.48 6.09 4.36
N SER A 34 -6.29 5.99 4.96
CA SER A 34 -5.23 6.97 4.83
C SER A 34 -4.73 7.08 3.39
N TYR A 35 -4.67 5.96 2.68
CA TYR A 35 -4.27 5.90 1.27
C TYR A 35 -5.18 6.75 0.39
N TYR A 36 -6.49 6.48 0.43
CA TYR A 36 -7.46 7.24 -0.35
C TYR A 36 -7.58 8.69 0.10
N TRP A 37 -7.45 8.96 1.41
CA TRP A 37 -7.47 10.33 1.92
C TRP A 37 -6.34 11.17 1.32
N LEU A 38 -5.12 10.60 1.23
CA LEU A 38 -3.97 11.30 0.66
C LEU A 38 -4.15 11.59 -0.83
N CYS A 39 -4.56 10.59 -1.62
CA CYS A 39 -4.80 10.76 -3.06
C CYS A 39 -5.90 11.80 -3.33
N ASN A 40 -7.01 11.76 -2.57
CA ASN A 40 -8.10 12.73 -2.70
C ASN A 40 -7.69 14.14 -2.28
N SER A 41 -6.88 14.28 -1.23
CA SER A 41 -6.44 15.59 -0.73
C SER A 41 -5.49 16.30 -1.70
N LEU A 42 -4.76 15.53 -2.50
CA LEU A 42 -3.81 16.03 -3.51
C LEU A 42 -4.42 16.10 -4.91
N ASP A 43 -5.69 15.72 -5.06
CA ASP A 43 -6.43 15.63 -6.34
C ASP A 43 -5.66 14.81 -7.40
N LEU A 44 -5.10 13.68 -6.97
CA LEU A 44 -4.29 12.79 -7.79
C LEU A 44 -5.13 11.60 -8.30
N TYR A 45 -4.62 10.93 -9.34
CA TYR A 45 -5.17 9.65 -9.77
C TYR A 45 -5.24 8.68 -8.58
N CYS A 46 -6.44 8.19 -8.29
CA CYS A 46 -6.70 7.29 -7.17
C CYS A 46 -6.72 5.83 -7.66
N PRO A 47 -5.60 5.09 -7.54
CA PRO A 47 -5.55 3.69 -7.90
C PRO A 47 -6.38 2.83 -6.91
N VAL A 48 -6.87 1.68 -7.37
CA VAL A 48 -7.70 0.82 -6.52
C VAL A 48 -6.82 -0.14 -5.72
N GLN A 49 -6.86 -0.06 -4.40
CA GLN A 49 -6.14 -0.97 -3.52
C GLN A 49 -6.97 -2.22 -3.18
N TRP A 50 -6.37 -3.40 -3.37
CA TRP A 50 -6.95 -4.71 -3.08
C TRP A 50 -6.04 -5.53 -2.16
N GLU A 51 -6.63 -6.15 -1.14
CA GLU A 51 -5.88 -6.96 -0.18
C GLU A 51 -6.09 -8.47 -0.33
N TYR A 52 -4.99 -9.24 -0.28
CA TYR A 52 -5.00 -10.70 -0.29
C TYR A 52 -4.34 -11.30 0.97
N GLY A 53 -4.65 -12.56 1.24
CA GLY A 53 -4.09 -13.30 2.38
C GLY A 53 -2.61 -13.62 2.14
N ARG A 54 -1.76 -13.40 3.14
CA ARG A 54 -0.35 -13.82 3.09
C ARG A 54 -0.25 -15.34 3.07
N LEU A 55 0.70 -15.87 2.30
CA LEU A 55 1.06 -17.28 2.33
C LEU A 55 1.85 -17.59 3.61
N ASN A 56 1.30 -18.49 4.44
CA ASN A 56 1.97 -19.02 5.62
C ASN A 56 2.30 -20.51 5.38
N LEU A 57 3.59 -20.83 5.33
CA LEU A 57 4.08 -22.20 5.22
C LEU A 57 4.27 -22.79 6.62
N GLN A 58 3.73 -23.98 6.85
CA GLN A 58 3.95 -24.70 8.11
C GLN A 58 5.41 -25.17 8.19
N TYR A 59 5.97 -25.26 9.40
CA TYR A 59 7.35 -25.70 9.69
C TYR A 59 8.49 -24.82 9.15
N THR A 60 8.20 -23.58 8.71
CA THR A 60 9.23 -22.62 8.25
C THR A 60 8.94 -21.21 8.77
N VAL A 61 9.98 -20.36 8.86
CA VAL A 61 9.84 -18.94 9.24
C VAL A 61 10.03 -18.09 7.97
N VAL A 62 8.96 -17.39 7.57
CA VAL A 62 8.92 -16.52 6.36
C VAL A 62 8.97 -15.03 6.74
N SER A 63 9.20 -14.72 8.01
CA SER A 63 9.38 -13.35 8.47
C SER A 63 10.79 -12.87 8.13
N LYS A 64 10.91 -11.66 7.57
CA LYS A 64 12.20 -11.00 7.30
C LYS A 64 12.82 -10.34 8.55
N ARG A 65 12.12 -10.36 9.68
CA ARG A 65 12.47 -9.62 10.89
C ARG A 65 13.82 -10.02 11.46
#